data_AF-A0A329R6Q2-F1
#
_entry.id   AF-A0A329R6Q2-F1
#
_cell.length_a   1.000
_cell.length_b   1.000
_cell.length_c   1.000
_cell.angle_alpha   90.00
_cell.angle_beta   90.00
_cell.angle_gamma   90.00
#
_symmetry.space_group_name_H-M   'P 1'
#
loop_
_entity.id
_entity.type
_entity.pdbx_description
1 polymer ?
#
loop_
_entity_poly.entity_id
_entity_poly.type
_entity_poly.pdbx_seq_one_letter_code
_entity_poly.pdbx_strand_id
1 'polypeptide(L)'
;YRLFSFMVTNKFGFGSFAQHALVDGESKLNMLCAIRAFKQNNPGWTDVKVIEIDKDFTELALLREEFPCATVILCHFHVVDYLKREVSKKDYGFPLLRRCTSNIS
;
A
#
# COMPACT_ATOMS: atom_id res chain seq x y z
N TYR A 1 -5.97 18.71 -7.53
CA TYR A 1 -4.72 18.33 -6.83
C TYR A 1 -4.96 17.17 -5.87
N ARG A 2 -4.04 16.21 -5.84
CA ARG A 2 -3.97 15.12 -4.86
C ARG A 2 -2.70 15.33 -4.02
N LEU A 3 -2.78 15.05 -2.73
CA LEU A 3 -1.62 15.09 -1.83
C LEU A 3 -0.98 13.69 -1.78
N PHE A 4 0.27 13.58 -2.22
CA PHE A 4 1.08 12.39 -2.06
C PHE A 4 2.14 12.63 -1.00
N SER A 5 2.25 11.70 -0.05
CA SER A 5 3.21 11.80 1.06
C SER A 5 4.14 10.60 1.05
N PHE A 6 5.44 10.85 1.12
CA PHE A 6 6.47 9.84 1.23
C PHE A 6 6.83 9.70 2.70
N MET A 7 6.36 8.63 3.34
CA MET A 7 6.73 8.26 4.70
C MET A 7 7.84 7.22 4.63
N VAL A 8 8.90 7.43 5.41
CA VAL A 8 10.01 6.49 5.54
C VAL A 8 9.98 5.89 6.93
N THR A 9 10.05 4.57 7.00
CA THR A 9 10.08 3.81 8.25
C THR A 9 11.47 3.22 8.45
N ASN A 10 12.03 3.41 9.63
CA ASN A 10 13.33 2.81 9.97
C ASN A 10 13.17 1.35 10.44
N LYS A 11 14.31 0.66 10.64
CA LYS A 11 14.35 -0.75 11.09
C LYS A 11 13.70 -1.01 12.46
N PHE A 12 13.43 0.03 13.24
CA PHE A 12 12.77 -0.06 14.54
C PHE A 12 11.26 0.22 14.44
N GLY A 13 10.74 0.44 13.23
CA GLY A 13 9.32 0.71 13.00
C GLY A 13 8.91 2.17 13.20
N PHE A 14 9.85 3.09 13.44
CA PHE A 14 9.52 4.52 13.53
C PHE A 14 9.42 5.12 12.13
N GLY A 15 8.23 5.65 11.82
CA GLY A 15 7.94 6.38 10.59
C GLY A 15 8.12 7.89 10.75
N SER A 16 8.61 8.55 9.71
CA SER A 16 8.56 10.01 9.56
C SER A 16 8.28 10.38 8.12
N PHE A 17 7.59 11.50 7.90
CA PHE A 17 7.41 12.04 6.56
C PHE A 17 8.73 12.66 6.06
N ALA A 18 9.15 12.24 4.87
CA ALA A 18 10.34 12.75 4.19
C ALA A 18 9.99 13.76 3.08
N GLN A 19 8.80 13.64 2.48
CA GLN A 19 8.32 14.57 1.47
C GLN A 19 6.79 14.59 1.41
N HIS A 20 6.23 15.76 1.10
CA HIS A 20 4.85 15.93 0.67
C HIS A 20 4.85 16.58 -0.71
N ALA A 21 4.00 16.09 -1.61
CA ALA A 21 3.87 16.57 -2.98
C ALA A 21 2.40 16.80 -3.33
N LEU A 22 2.06 18.03 -3.73
CA LEU A 22 0.76 18.33 -4.33
C LEU A 22 0.87 18.12 -5.83
N VAL A 23 0.22 17.07 -6.33
CA VAL A 23 0.28 16.71 -7.76
C VAL A 23 -1.07 16.90 -8.42
N ASP A 24 -1.06 17.34 -9.68
CA ASP A 24 -2.29 17.49 -10.46
C ASP A 24 -2.69 16.17 -11.13
N GLY A 25 -3.20 15.24 -10.32
CA GLY A 25 -3.56 13.90 -10.76
C GLY A 25 -2.37 12.95 -10.84
N GLU A 26 -2.68 11.66 -10.82
CA GLU A 26 -1.73 10.55 -10.74
C GLU A 26 -1.31 10.08 -12.14
N SER A 27 -0.75 11.00 -12.94
CA SER A 27 -0.12 10.62 -14.21
C SER A 27 1.31 10.13 -13.96
N LYS A 28 1.80 9.21 -14.80
CA LYS A 28 3.21 8.77 -14.79
C LYS A 28 4.20 9.94 -14.67
N LEU A 29 4.01 11.02 -15.43
CA LEU A 29 4.91 12.18 -15.40
C LEU A 29 4.87 12.93 -14.06
N ASN A 30 3.68 13.17 -13.51
CA ASN A 30 3.54 13.85 -12.23
C ASN A 30 4.16 13.04 -11.09
N MET A 31 3.93 11.73 -11.09
CA MET A 31 4.51 10.82 -10.10
C MET A 31 6.02 10.72 -10.25
N LEU A 32 6.54 10.70 -11.49
CA LEU A 32 7.97 10.71 -11.75
C LEU A 32 8.63 11.98 -11.21
N CYS A 33 8.02 13.14 -11.41
CA CYS A 33 8.51 14.40 -10.84
C CYS A 33 8.55 14.34 -9.31
N ALA A 34 7.50 13.83 -8.66
CA ALA A 34 7.46 13.68 -7.20
C ALA A 34 8.55 12.70 -6.69
N ILE A 35 8.75 11.57 -7.35
CA ILE A 35 9.78 10.58 -6.99
C ILE A 35 11.18 11.15 -7.19
N ARG A 36 11.44 11.86 -8.28
CA ARG A 36 12.74 12.49 -8.54
C ARG A 36 13.07 13.54 -7.48
N ALA A 37 12.11 14.39 -7.12
CA ALA A 37 12.27 15.33 -6.02
C ALA A 37 12.59 14.60 -4.71
N PHE A 38 11.91 13.49 -4.42
CA PHE A 38 12.16 12.69 -3.23
C PHE A 38 13.61 12.18 -3.20
N LYS A 39 14.08 11.58 -4.29
CA LYS A 39 15.44 11.04 -4.38
C LYS A 39 16.52 12.11 -4.31
N GLN A 40 16.30 13.26 -4.95
CA GLN A 40 17.24 14.40 -4.91
C GLN A 40 17.43 14.92 -3.48
N ASN A 41 16.36 14.96 -2.70
CA ASN A 41 16.39 15.46 -1.33
C ASN A 41 16.79 14.40 -0.29
N ASN A 42 16.76 13.11 -0.65
CA ASN A 42 17.02 12.01 0.26
C ASN A 42 18.06 11.03 -0.34
N PRO A 43 19.37 11.34 -0.33
CA PRO A 43 20.40 10.51 -0.96
C PRO A 43 20.44 9.05 -0.48
N GLY A 44 19.98 8.78 0.75
CA GLY A 44 19.82 7.42 1.30
C GLY A 44 18.67 6.61 0.69
N TRP A 45 17.97 7.12 -0.33
CA TRP A 45 16.89 6.40 -1.03
C TRP A 45 17.35 5.04 -1.59
N THR A 46 18.64 4.87 -1.86
CA THR A 46 19.22 3.59 -2.32
C THR A 46 19.13 2.47 -1.29
N ASP A 47 18.94 2.81 -0.01
CA ASP A 47 18.78 1.83 1.07
C ASP A 47 17.33 1.37 1.24
N VAL A 48 16.38 1.97 0.53
CA VAL A 48 14.96 1.55 0.55
C VAL A 48 14.86 0.13 0.02
N LYS A 49 14.41 -0.80 0.88
CA LYS A 49 14.23 -2.22 0.54
C LYS A 49 12.79 -2.58 0.21
N VAL A 50 11.84 -1.85 0.75
CA VAL A 50 10.40 -2.10 0.60
C VAL A 50 9.68 -0.79 0.35
N ILE A 51 8.75 -0.81 -0.59
CA ILE A 51 7.84 0.30 -0.86
C ILE A 51 6.42 -0.20 -0.62
N GLU A 52 5.74 0.39 0.36
CA GLU A 52 4.33 0.14 0.64
C GLU A 52 3.47 1.13 -0.16
N ILE A 53 2.52 0.61 -0.93
CA ILE A 53 1.60 1.42 -1.75
C ILE A 53 0.14 1.25 -1.33
N ASP A 54 -0.66 2.27 -1.63
CA ASP A 54 -2.12 2.20 -1.57
C ASP A 54 -2.67 1.16 -2.57
N LYS A 55 -3.86 0.61 -2.30
CA LYS A 55 -4.58 -0.28 -3.22
C LYS A 55 -4.95 0.41 -4.54
N ASP A 56 -5.14 1.73 -4.51
CA ASP A 56 -5.59 2.51 -5.67
C ASP A 56 -4.41 3.14 -6.43
N PHE A 57 -3.16 2.82 -6.06
CA PHE A 57 -1.97 3.35 -6.72
C PHE A 57 -1.76 2.71 -8.10
N THR A 58 -1.75 3.53 -9.16
CA THR A 58 -1.78 3.02 -10.54
C THR A 58 -0.42 2.92 -11.21
N GLU A 59 0.58 3.66 -10.71
CA GLU A 59 1.89 3.81 -11.37
C GLU A 59 2.96 2.79 -10.88
N LEU A 60 2.58 1.51 -10.77
CA LEU A 60 3.46 0.45 -10.24
C LEU A 60 4.72 0.24 -11.09
N ALA A 61 4.60 0.33 -12.42
CA ALA A 61 5.74 0.19 -13.32
C ALA A 61 6.80 1.27 -13.07
N LEU A 62 6.36 2.51 -12.85
CA LEU A 62 7.23 3.63 -12.51
C LEU A 62 8.02 3.38 -11.21
N LEU A 63 7.37 2.84 -10.16
CA LEU A 63 8.08 2.52 -8.92
C LEU A 63 9.15 1.45 -9.12
N ARG A 64 8.89 0.44 -9.97
CA ARG A 64 9.86 -0.61 -10.30
C ARG A 64 11.03 -0.07 -11.12
N GLU A 65 10.77 0.84 -12.06
CA GLU A 65 11.79 1.56 -12.84
C GLU A 65 12.68 2.42 -11.91
N GLU A 66 12.07 3.16 -11.00
CA GLU A 66 12.77 4.10 -10.13
C GLU A 66 13.45 3.42 -8.93
N PHE A 67 12.90 2.32 -8.40
CA PHE A 67 13.46 1.61 -7.25
C PHE A 67 13.70 0.13 -7.58
N PRO A 68 14.63 -0.19 -8.49
CA PRO A 68 14.79 -1.54 -9.03
C PRO A 68 15.23 -2.57 -7.97
N CYS A 69 15.84 -2.12 -6.87
CA CYS A 69 16.28 -2.98 -5.77
C CYS A 69 15.24 -3.09 -4.64
N ALA A 70 14.12 -2.37 -4.71
CA ALA A 70 13.09 -2.39 -3.69
C ALA A 70 11.94 -3.34 -4.08
N THR A 71 11.38 -4.03 -3.10
CA THR A 71 10.17 -4.82 -3.29
C THR A 71 8.94 -3.95 -3.07
N VAL A 72 8.05 -3.89 -4.05
CA VAL A 72 6.78 -3.15 -3.92
C VAL A 72 5.71 -4.08 -3.36
N ILE A 73 5.06 -3.67 -2.26
CA ILE A 73 3.99 -4.41 -1.60
C ILE A 73 2.78 -3.53 -1.36
N LEU A 74 1.60 -4.14 -1.21
CA LEU A 74 0.43 -3.43 -0.72
C LEU A 74 0.62 -3.06 0.75
N CYS A 75 0.20 -1.85 1.10
CA CYS A 75 0.21 -1.36 2.47
C CYS A 75 -0.58 -2.30 3.38
N HIS A 76 0.05 -2.70 4.49
CA HIS A 76 -0.53 -3.66 5.42
C HIS A 76 -1.87 -3.17 6.00
N PHE A 77 -2.02 -1.85 6.22
CA PHE A 77 -3.27 -1.27 6.69
C PHE A 77 -4.44 -1.56 5.75
N HIS A 78 -4.24 -1.37 4.43
CA HIS A 78 -5.27 -1.63 3.42
C HIS A 78 -5.59 -3.11 3.32
N VAL A 79 -4.58 -3.99 3.44
CA VAL A 79 -4.79 -5.45 3.45
C VAL A 79 -5.61 -5.87 4.66
N VAL A 80 -5.26 -5.40 5.87
CA VAL A 80 -6.00 -5.72 7.10
C VAL A 80 -7.43 -5.18 7.05
N ASP A 81 -7.61 -3.94 6.60
CA ASP A 81 -8.92 -3.31 6.47
C ASP A 81 -9.81 -4.03 5.44
N TYR A 82 -9.26 -4.44 4.30
CA TYR A 82 -9.94 -5.30 3.34
C TYR A 82 -10.39 -6.63 3.96
N LEU A 83 -9.49 -7.34 4.63
CA LEU A 83 -9.81 -8.63 5.25
C LEU A 83 -10.90 -8.50 6.32
N LYS A 84 -10.86 -7.46 7.15
CA LYS A 84 -11.91 -7.17 8.15
C LYS A 84 -13.28 -6.98 7.50
N ARG A 85 -13.35 -6.22 6.40
CA ARG A 85 -14.60 -6.03 5.65
C ARG A 85 -15.12 -7.33 5.05
N GLU A 86 -14.26 -8.14 4.46
CA GLU A 86 -14.66 -9.41 3.85
C GLU A 86 -15.16 -10.44 4.87
N VAL A 87 -14.53 -10.51 6.06
CA VAL A 87 -15.04 -11.36 7.15
C VAL A 87 -16.40 -10.86 7.62
N SER A 88 -16.56 -9.55 7.83
CA SER A 88 -17.83 -8.96 8.27
C SER A 88 -18.99 -9.21 7.29
N LYS A 89 -18.70 -9.27 5.98
CA LYS A 89 -19.71 -9.62 4.96
C LYS A 89 -20.19 -11.07 5.08
N LYS A 90 -19.31 -12.00 5.48
CA LYS A 90 -19.62 -13.43 5.63
C LYS A 90 -20.50 -13.72 6.85
N ASP A 91 -20.44 -12.88 7.89
CA ASP A 91 -21.29 -13.01 9.07
C ASP A 91 -22.78 -12.71 8.78
N TYR A 92 -23.10 -12.05 7.67
CA TYR A 92 -24.47 -11.91 7.15
C TYR A 92 -24.93 -13.07 6.26
N GLY A 93 -24.10 -14.12 6.06
CA GLY A 93 -24.31 -15.16 5.05
C GLY A 93 -24.38 -16.61 5.55
N PHE A 94 -24.55 -16.88 6.85
CA PHE A 94 -24.66 -18.26 7.36
C PHE A 94 -26.10 -18.63 7.77
N PRO A 95 -26.88 -19.25 6.85
CA PRO A 95 -27.85 -20.29 7.26
C PRO A 95 -27.56 -21.70 6.71
N LEU A 96 -26.49 -21.94 5.96
CA LEU A 96 -26.36 -23.19 5.18
C LEU A 96 -25.38 -24.26 5.69
N LEU A 97 -24.77 -24.10 6.87
CA LEU A 97 -23.93 -25.15 7.47
C LEU A 97 -24.39 -25.58 8.88
N ARG A 98 -25.71 -25.71 9.06
CA ARG A 98 -26.33 -26.39 10.21
C ARG A 98 -27.30 -27.49 9.75
N ARG A 99 -26.89 -28.35 8.82
CA ARG A 99 -27.70 -29.53 8.48
C ARG A 99 -26.93 -30.80 8.13
N CYS A 100 -25.81 -31.04 8.82
CA CYS A 100 -25.16 -32.35 8.82
C CYS A 100 -24.76 -32.80 10.24
N THR A 101 -25.60 -32.61 11.25
CA THR A 101 -25.49 -33.30 12.55
C THR A 101 -26.85 -33.44 13.23
N SER A 102 -27.79 -34.12 12.58
CA SER A 102 -28.95 -34.69 13.27
C SER A 102 -29.54 -35.79 12.40
N ASN A 103 -29.03 -37.01 12.59
CA ASN A 103 -29.73 -38.29 12.44
C ASN A 103 -28.73 -39.44 12.68
N ILE A 104 -28.34 -39.62 13.94
CA ILE A 104 -28.04 -40.94 14.50
C ILE A 104 -28.73 -40.95 15.87
N SER A 105 -29.94 -41.50 15.89
CA SER A 105 -30.63 -42.04 17.06
C SER A 105 -31.27 -43.34 16.61
#